data_AF-A0A916HE71-F1
#
_entry.id   AF-A0A916HE71-F1
#
_cell.length_a   1.000
_cell.length_b   1.000
_cell.length_c   1.000
_cell.angle_alpha   90.00
_cell.angle_beta   90.00
_cell.angle_gamma   90.00
#
_symmetry.space_group_name_H-M   'P 1'
#
loop_
_entity.id
_entity.type
_entity.pdbx_description
1 polymer ?
#
loop_
_entity_poly.entity_id
_entity_poly.type
_entity_poly.pdbx_seq_one_letter_code
_entity_poly.pdbx_strand_id
1 'polypeptide(L)'
;MADELGVTRRDVLRFAAASLTLLVSRAGFAAAPSILGVRVWPAKDYTRITLEHDQPIKFSHLLVKDPERLVVDLEGVEFNSVLGSLPSKVIEADPHIKLLRAGRNKPGVVRIVIELKGEVKPQVFTLKPVGEYGHRLVLDLYPVEPPDPLMALLEEKGFDASRGKEAAGERPEISRLVTIALDPGHGGEDPGAIGRGGSQEKNVTLSIARRLKARIDAEQNLRSVLTRDGDFFSPLHQ
;
A
#
# COMPACT_ATOMS: atom_id res chain seq x y z
N MET A 1 24.22 -9.85 74.29
CA MET A 1 23.62 -10.56 73.13
C MET A 1 24.03 -9.79 71.88
N ALA A 2 25.15 -10.16 71.28
CA ALA A 2 25.57 -9.64 69.98
C ALA A 2 26.09 -10.85 69.21
N ASP A 3 25.30 -11.29 68.25
CA ASP A 3 25.57 -12.42 67.38
C ASP A 3 26.52 -11.90 66.28
N GLU A 4 27.81 -12.24 66.36
CA GLU A 4 28.76 -11.94 65.29
C GLU A 4 28.41 -12.83 64.09
N LEU A 5 27.82 -12.23 63.06
CA LEU A 5 27.56 -12.86 61.78
C LEU A 5 28.89 -13.32 61.16
N GLY A 6 29.26 -14.57 61.42
CA GLY A 6 30.49 -15.22 60.96
C GLY A 6 30.48 -15.48 59.46
N VAL A 7 30.71 -14.44 58.66
CA VAL A 7 30.87 -14.58 57.21
C VAL A 7 32.27 -15.15 56.92
N THR A 8 32.34 -16.37 56.41
CA THR A 8 33.62 -17.00 56.08
C THR A 8 34.12 -16.56 54.70
N ARG A 9 35.44 -16.65 54.44
CA ARG A 9 36.02 -16.37 53.10
C ARG A 9 35.38 -17.22 51.99
N ARG A 10 34.89 -18.41 52.33
CA ARG A 10 34.17 -19.30 51.39
C ARG A 10 32.79 -18.75 51.04
N ASP A 11 32.11 -18.13 51.99
CA ASP A 11 30.81 -17.50 51.75
C ASP A 11 30.98 -16.25 50.87
N VAL A 12 32.00 -15.45 51.11
CA VAL A 12 32.36 -14.30 50.25
C VAL A 12 32.65 -14.75 48.81
N LEU A 13 33.40 -15.84 48.62
CA LEU A 13 33.70 -16.39 47.29
C LEU A 13 32.44 -16.94 46.59
N ARG A 14 31.53 -17.58 47.32
CA ARG A 14 30.26 -18.09 46.79
C ARG A 14 29.32 -16.95 46.37
N PHE A 15 29.20 -15.91 47.20
CA PHE A 15 28.42 -14.73 46.87
C PHE A 15 29.02 -13.96 45.69
N ALA A 16 30.33 -13.79 45.63
CA ALA A 16 31.00 -13.14 44.50
C ALA A 16 30.80 -13.91 43.19
N ALA A 17 30.89 -15.25 43.22
CA ALA A 17 30.63 -16.09 42.05
C ALA A 17 29.17 -16.02 41.59
N ALA A 18 28.21 -16.04 42.52
CA ALA A 18 26.78 -15.91 42.20
C ALA A 18 26.46 -14.53 41.59
N SER A 19 27.01 -13.45 42.16
CA SER A 19 26.88 -12.09 41.60
C SER A 19 27.50 -11.97 40.21
N LEU A 20 28.63 -12.65 39.96
CA LEU A 20 29.28 -12.68 38.65
C LEU A 20 28.41 -13.41 37.61
N THR A 21 27.68 -14.47 37.99
CA THR A 21 26.75 -15.14 37.07
C THR A 21 25.51 -14.31 36.71
N LEU A 22 25.04 -13.44 37.62
CA LEU A 22 23.97 -12.48 37.36
C LEU A 22 24.41 -11.33 36.45
N LEU A 23 25.70 -10.98 36.43
CA LEU A 23 26.27 -9.98 35.51
C LEU A 23 26.41 -10.49 34.06
N VAL A 24 26.25 -11.80 33.83
CA VAL A 24 26.22 -12.41 32.47
C VAL A 24 24.78 -12.69 32.02
N SER A 25 23.78 -12.06 32.65
CA SER A 25 22.42 -12.04 32.08
C SER A 25 22.52 -11.47 30.68
N ARG A 26 22.30 -12.31 29.65
CA ARG A 26 22.28 -11.90 28.25
C ARG A 26 21.39 -10.68 28.15
N ALA A 27 21.95 -9.54 27.76
CA ALA A 27 21.15 -8.41 27.32
C ALA A 27 20.13 -8.97 26.33
N GLY A 28 18.84 -8.84 26.64
CA GLY A 28 17.78 -9.41 25.83
C GLY A 28 17.95 -8.92 24.40
N PHE A 29 18.29 -9.82 23.49
CA PHE A 29 18.27 -9.50 22.07
C PHE A 29 16.80 -9.24 21.73
N ALA A 30 16.45 -7.97 21.52
CA ALA A 30 15.18 -7.64 20.90
C ALA A 30 15.12 -8.40 19.56
N ALA A 31 14.03 -9.12 19.33
CA ALA A 31 13.84 -9.85 18.08
C ALA A 31 13.92 -8.87 16.90
N ALA A 32 14.64 -9.25 15.84
CA ALA A 32 14.69 -8.48 14.61
C ALA A 32 13.27 -8.27 14.06
N PRO A 33 12.91 -7.07 13.57
CA PRO A 33 11.62 -6.85 12.94
C PRO A 33 11.39 -7.84 11.79
N SER A 34 10.20 -8.40 11.74
CA SER A 34 9.79 -9.36 10.72
C SER A 34 8.64 -8.82 9.87
N ILE A 35 8.72 -9.06 8.57
CA ILE A 35 7.62 -8.79 7.65
C ILE A 35 6.58 -9.90 7.79
N LEU A 36 5.37 -9.53 8.20
CA LEU A 36 4.25 -10.42 8.45
C LEU A 36 3.41 -10.67 7.20
N GLY A 37 3.28 -9.64 6.36
CA GLY A 37 2.44 -9.72 5.16
C GLY A 37 2.81 -8.68 4.12
N VAL A 38 2.49 -8.97 2.86
CA VAL A 38 2.58 -7.99 1.76
C VAL A 38 1.29 -7.99 0.96
N ARG A 39 0.82 -6.79 0.64
CA ARG A 39 -0.33 -6.53 -0.23
C ARG A 39 0.08 -5.59 -1.35
N VAL A 40 -0.45 -5.84 -2.55
CA VAL A 40 -0.26 -4.99 -3.74
C VAL A 40 -1.64 -4.68 -4.31
N TRP A 41 -1.91 -3.40 -4.50
CA TRP A 41 -3.17 -2.88 -5.05
C TRP A 41 -2.86 -2.10 -6.34
N PRO A 42 -3.01 -2.73 -7.52
CA PRO A 42 -2.79 -2.06 -8.79
C PRO A 42 -3.99 -1.18 -9.15
N ALA A 43 -3.73 0.08 -9.52
CA ALA A 43 -4.71 0.98 -10.13
C ALA A 43 -4.03 1.89 -11.14
N LYS A 44 -4.81 2.48 -12.07
CA LYS A 44 -4.30 3.39 -13.10
C LYS A 44 -3.72 4.67 -12.52
N ASP A 45 -4.28 5.17 -11.42
CA ASP A 45 -3.85 6.41 -10.80
C ASP A 45 -2.58 6.23 -9.96
N TYR A 46 -2.44 5.07 -9.33
CA TYR A 46 -1.24 4.65 -8.62
C TYR A 46 -1.29 3.16 -8.25
N THR A 47 -0.13 2.54 -8.07
CA THR A 47 -0.05 1.21 -7.44
C THR A 47 0.40 1.36 -5.98
N ARG A 48 -0.35 0.76 -5.04
CA ARG A 48 0.03 0.72 -3.61
C ARG A 48 0.65 -0.62 -3.25
N ILE A 49 1.80 -0.59 -2.61
CA ILE A 49 2.42 -1.74 -1.95
C ILE A 49 2.40 -1.48 -0.44
N THR A 50 1.85 -2.41 0.33
CA THR A 50 1.85 -2.33 1.80
C THR A 50 2.59 -3.54 2.37
N LEU A 51 3.63 -3.26 3.18
CA LEU A 51 4.38 -4.25 3.94
C LEU A 51 3.95 -4.15 5.40
N GLU A 52 3.34 -5.20 5.94
CA GLU A 52 2.98 -5.28 7.35
C GLU A 52 4.13 -5.89 8.15
N HIS A 53 4.44 -5.33 9.32
CA HIS A 53 5.56 -5.73 10.16
C HIS A 53 5.22 -5.62 11.66
N ASP A 54 5.89 -6.42 12.48
CA ASP A 54 5.62 -6.58 13.91
C ASP A 54 6.17 -5.44 14.80
N GLN A 55 7.20 -4.74 14.32
CA GLN A 55 7.90 -3.66 15.03
C GLN A 55 8.25 -2.53 14.08
N PRO A 56 8.41 -1.26 14.54
CA PRO A 56 8.84 -0.17 13.68
C PRO A 56 10.14 -0.50 12.93
N ILE A 57 10.16 -0.29 11.61
CA ILE A 57 11.34 -0.54 10.77
C ILE A 57 11.96 0.77 10.30
N LYS A 58 13.28 0.79 10.21
CA LYS A 58 14.02 1.83 9.50
C LYS A 58 14.16 1.42 8.04
N PHE A 59 14.04 2.39 7.13
CA PHE A 59 14.18 2.14 5.72
C PHE A 59 14.79 3.33 5.01
N SER A 60 15.35 3.07 3.84
CA SER A 60 15.74 4.09 2.86
C SER A 60 15.22 3.69 1.49
N HIS A 61 15.06 4.66 0.60
CA HIS A 61 14.63 4.38 -0.77
C HIS A 61 15.37 5.27 -1.77
N LEU A 62 15.52 4.76 -2.98
CA LEU A 62 16.19 5.45 -4.08
C LEU A 62 15.52 5.07 -5.40
N LEU A 63 15.30 6.06 -6.26
CA LEU A 63 14.99 5.83 -7.66
C LEU A 63 16.28 5.64 -8.46
N VAL A 64 16.30 4.59 -9.27
CA VAL A 64 17.43 4.22 -10.13
C VAL A 64 16.93 4.19 -11.56
N LYS A 65 17.62 4.89 -12.46
CA LYS A 65 17.33 4.88 -13.90
C LYS A 65 18.00 3.70 -14.60
N ASP A 66 17.59 3.44 -15.83
CA ASP A 66 18.20 2.46 -16.75
C ASP A 66 18.34 1.02 -16.20
N PRO A 67 17.24 0.25 -16.01
CA PRO A 67 15.84 0.65 -16.15
C PRO A 67 15.29 1.34 -14.89
N GLU A 68 14.15 2.04 -15.04
CA GLU A 68 13.42 2.70 -13.95
C GLU A 68 13.08 1.70 -12.83
N ARG A 69 13.63 1.96 -11.64
CA ARG A 69 13.48 1.10 -10.47
C ARG A 69 13.32 1.93 -9.21
N LEU A 70 12.37 1.54 -8.36
CA LEU A 70 12.36 1.95 -6.96
C LEU A 70 13.03 0.87 -6.12
N VAL A 71 14.13 1.23 -5.47
CA VAL A 71 14.87 0.37 -4.55
C VAL A 71 14.56 0.81 -3.14
N VAL A 72 14.17 -0.13 -2.27
CA VAL A 72 13.89 0.13 -0.85
C VAL A 72 14.70 -0.83 -0.01
N ASP A 73 15.56 -0.28 0.85
CA ASP A 73 16.35 -1.05 1.80
C ASP A 73 15.70 -0.99 3.18
N LEU A 74 15.41 -2.16 3.76
CA LEU A 74 14.86 -2.34 5.09
C LEU A 74 15.99 -2.73 6.05
N GLU A 75 16.20 -1.93 7.08
CA GLU A 75 17.27 -2.14 8.07
C GLU A 75 16.77 -2.95 9.27
N GLY A 76 17.61 -3.88 9.74
CA GLY A 76 17.31 -4.77 10.85
C GLY A 76 16.34 -5.91 10.50
N VAL A 77 15.92 -6.02 9.24
CA VAL A 77 14.97 -7.04 8.78
C VAL A 77 15.74 -8.24 8.22
N GLU A 78 15.30 -9.44 8.57
CA GLU A 78 15.79 -10.68 7.98
C GLU A 78 14.87 -11.16 6.84
N PHE A 79 15.47 -11.77 5.82
CA PHE A 79 14.73 -12.29 4.68
C PHE A 79 13.91 -13.51 5.09
N ASN A 80 12.61 -13.52 4.77
CA ASN A 80 11.69 -14.59 5.12
C ASN A 80 10.83 -15.03 3.92
N SER A 81 9.98 -16.05 4.12
CA SER A 81 9.12 -16.60 3.07
C SER A 81 8.09 -15.60 2.53
N VAL A 82 7.62 -14.67 3.38
CA VAL A 82 6.68 -13.61 2.99
C VAL A 82 7.33 -12.70 1.94
N LEU A 83 8.56 -12.25 2.19
CA LEU A 83 9.35 -11.46 1.23
C LEU A 83 9.71 -12.27 -0.03
N GLY A 84 9.95 -13.57 0.11
CA GLY A 84 10.16 -14.47 -1.03
C GLY A 84 8.94 -14.61 -1.95
N SER A 85 7.72 -14.38 -1.44
CA SER A 85 6.49 -14.47 -2.22
C SER A 85 6.20 -13.24 -3.10
N LEU A 86 6.95 -12.14 -2.94
CA LEU A 86 6.75 -10.87 -3.64
C LEU A 86 6.53 -10.98 -5.16
N PRO A 87 7.29 -11.79 -5.92
CA PRO A 87 7.09 -11.89 -7.37
C PRO A 87 5.69 -12.37 -7.76
N SER A 88 5.04 -13.18 -6.91
CA SER A 88 3.69 -13.69 -7.16
C SER A 88 2.57 -12.69 -6.84
N LYS A 89 2.90 -11.55 -6.22
CA LYS A 89 1.92 -10.51 -5.85
C LYS A 89 1.66 -9.49 -6.96
N VAL A 90 2.54 -9.42 -7.95
CA VAL A 90 2.39 -8.53 -9.10
C VAL A 90 1.66 -9.28 -10.21
N ILE A 91 0.54 -8.73 -10.65
CA ILE A 91 -0.19 -9.23 -11.81
C ILE A 91 0.35 -8.55 -13.08
N GLU A 92 0.29 -9.24 -14.21
CA GLU A 92 0.77 -8.70 -15.50
C GLU A 92 0.07 -7.40 -15.89
N ALA A 93 -1.21 -7.26 -15.50
CA ALA A 93 -2.05 -6.09 -15.73
C ALA A 93 -1.75 -4.88 -14.83
N ASP A 94 -0.78 -4.95 -13.91
CA ASP A 94 -0.37 -3.80 -13.09
C ASP A 94 0.17 -2.68 -14.01
N PRO A 95 -0.38 -1.46 -13.97
CA PRO A 95 0.02 -0.40 -14.89
C PRO A 95 1.41 0.18 -14.59
N HIS A 96 1.90 0.07 -13.35
CA HIS A 96 3.13 0.75 -12.91
C HIS A 96 4.29 -0.21 -12.63
N ILE A 97 4.00 -1.43 -12.18
CA ILE A 97 5.03 -2.40 -11.77
C ILE A 97 5.22 -3.46 -12.86
N LYS A 98 6.48 -3.66 -13.25
CA LYS A 98 6.89 -4.75 -14.12
C LYS A 98 7.35 -5.97 -13.34
N LEU A 99 8.12 -5.76 -12.27
CA LEU A 99 8.63 -6.84 -11.42
C LEU A 99 8.78 -6.35 -9.98
N LEU A 100 8.47 -7.21 -9.02
CA LEU A 100 8.69 -6.96 -7.60
C LEU A 100 9.47 -8.13 -6.99
N ARG A 101 10.62 -7.84 -6.39
CA ARG A 101 11.46 -8.86 -5.75
C ARG A 101 12.08 -8.33 -4.47
N ALA A 102 12.40 -9.23 -3.56
CA ALA A 102 13.26 -8.94 -2.42
C ALA A 102 14.47 -9.87 -2.43
N GLY A 103 15.57 -9.40 -1.83
CA GLY A 103 16.74 -10.21 -1.56
C GLY A 103 17.52 -9.66 -0.39
N ARG A 104 18.37 -10.50 0.21
CA ARG A 104 19.33 -10.03 1.23
C ARG A 104 20.43 -9.22 0.53
N ASN A 105 20.55 -7.94 0.87
CA ASN A 105 21.56 -7.04 0.31
C ASN A 105 22.89 -7.15 1.07
N LYS A 106 22.78 -7.18 2.40
CA LYS A 106 23.88 -7.40 3.35
C LYS A 106 23.29 -7.96 4.66
N PRO A 107 24.10 -8.47 5.60
CA PRO A 107 23.59 -8.92 6.90
C PRO A 107 22.72 -7.84 7.57
N GLY A 108 21.52 -8.22 8.02
CA GLY A 108 20.54 -7.30 8.61
C GLY A 108 19.92 -6.28 7.67
N VAL A 109 20.10 -6.39 6.34
CA VAL A 109 19.41 -5.50 5.37
C VAL A 109 18.80 -6.31 4.23
N VAL A 110 17.48 -6.21 4.10
CA VAL A 110 16.71 -6.71 2.95
C VAL A 110 16.50 -5.58 1.97
N ARG A 111 16.78 -5.82 0.70
CA ARG A 111 16.50 -4.91 -0.40
C ARG A 111 15.29 -5.40 -1.18
N ILE A 112 14.28 -4.54 -1.29
CA ILE A 112 13.15 -4.67 -2.19
C ILE A 112 13.48 -3.88 -3.46
N VAL A 113 13.30 -4.51 -4.62
CA VAL A 113 13.47 -3.88 -5.92
C VAL A 113 12.16 -3.98 -6.67
N ILE A 114 11.60 -2.82 -7.00
CA ILE A 114 10.44 -2.66 -7.86
C ILE A 114 10.96 -2.17 -9.21
N GLU A 115 10.89 -3.01 -10.25
CA GLU A 115 11.11 -2.59 -11.63
C GLU A 115 9.83 -1.97 -12.16
N LEU A 116 9.93 -0.76 -12.68
CA LEU A 116 8.80 0.08 -13.06
C LEU A 116 8.55 0.00 -14.57
N LYS A 117 7.29 0.20 -14.99
CA LYS A 117 6.90 0.32 -16.39
C LYS A 117 7.09 1.74 -16.95
N GLY A 118 7.26 2.73 -16.08
CA GLY A 118 7.50 4.13 -16.43
C GLY A 118 7.98 4.92 -15.22
N GLU A 119 8.21 6.22 -15.42
CA GLU A 119 8.62 7.10 -14.32
C GLU A 119 7.49 7.31 -13.31
N VAL A 120 7.84 7.25 -12.02
CA VAL A 120 6.89 7.44 -10.91
C VAL A 120 7.41 8.46 -9.90
N LYS A 121 6.49 9.10 -9.18
CA LYS A 121 6.75 9.90 -7.98
C LYS A 121 6.35 9.06 -6.76
N PRO A 122 7.29 8.30 -6.18
CA PRO A 122 6.97 7.42 -5.08
C PRO A 122 6.69 8.21 -3.80
N GLN A 123 5.65 7.84 -3.08
CA GLN A 123 5.43 8.27 -1.70
C GLN A 123 5.65 7.08 -0.78
N VAL A 124 6.63 7.19 0.11
CA VAL A 124 7.00 6.11 1.03
C VAL A 124 6.86 6.60 2.47
N PHE A 125 5.96 5.99 3.22
CA PHE A 125 5.64 6.40 4.59
C PHE A 125 5.22 5.22 5.46
N THR A 126 5.16 5.43 6.77
CA THR A 126 4.75 4.39 7.72
C THR A 126 3.45 4.74 8.42
N LEU A 127 2.65 3.72 8.72
CA LEU A 127 1.45 3.81 9.53
C LEU A 127 1.67 3.08 10.85
N LYS A 128 1.15 3.68 11.93
CA LYS A 128 1.09 3.02 13.25
C LYS A 128 0.06 1.89 13.24
N PRO A 129 0.16 0.93 14.18
CA PRO A 129 -0.83 -0.12 14.34
C PRO A 129 -2.23 0.45 14.59
N VAL A 130 -3.24 -0.16 14.00
CA VAL A 130 -4.65 0.21 14.18
C VAL A 130 -5.56 -0.99 13.94
N GLY A 131 -6.49 -1.24 14.88
CA GLY A 131 -7.32 -2.43 14.85
C GLY A 131 -6.48 -3.70 14.81
N GLU A 132 -6.74 -4.56 13.83
CA GLU A 132 -6.02 -5.83 13.62
C GLU A 132 -4.70 -5.67 12.83
N TYR A 133 -4.43 -4.48 12.28
CA TYR A 133 -3.24 -4.26 11.46
C TYR A 133 -2.05 -3.82 12.32
N GLY A 134 -0.91 -4.48 12.11
CA GLY A 134 0.38 -4.10 12.70
C GLY A 134 0.95 -2.80 12.16
N HIS A 135 2.25 -2.60 12.36
CA HIS A 135 2.95 -1.51 11.71
C HIS A 135 2.99 -1.74 10.20
N ARG A 136 2.88 -0.66 9.41
CA ARG A 136 2.87 -0.78 7.95
C ARG A 136 3.83 0.20 7.31
N LEU A 137 4.60 -0.27 6.35
CA LEU A 137 5.34 0.54 5.39
C LEU A 137 4.55 0.56 4.09
N VAL A 138 4.09 1.73 3.69
CA VAL A 138 3.26 1.97 2.51
C VAL A 138 4.10 2.65 1.43
N LEU A 139 4.00 2.14 0.20
CA LEU A 139 4.65 2.68 -0.98
C LEU A 139 3.58 2.94 -2.03
N ASP A 140 3.28 4.21 -2.30
CA ASP A 140 2.38 4.62 -3.37
C ASP A 140 3.19 5.07 -4.58
N LEU A 141 2.95 4.42 -5.72
CA LEU A 141 3.66 4.66 -6.98
C LEU A 141 2.76 5.45 -7.92
N TYR A 142 2.77 6.78 -7.79
CA TYR A 142 2.05 7.67 -8.69
C TYR A 142 2.84 7.86 -9.99
N PRO A 143 2.24 7.75 -11.19
CA PRO A 143 2.93 8.07 -12.43
C PRO A 143 3.32 9.56 -12.46
N VAL A 144 4.46 9.89 -13.07
CA VAL A 144 4.88 11.30 -13.24
C VAL A 144 3.85 12.07 -14.08
N GLU A 145 3.34 11.41 -15.11
CA GLU A 145 2.28 11.89 -15.99
C GLU A 145 0.99 11.11 -15.65
N PRO A 146 0.06 11.71 -14.88
CA PRO A 146 -1.20 11.05 -14.56
C PRO A 146 -2.04 10.86 -15.84
N PRO A 147 -2.79 9.75 -15.95
CA PRO A 147 -3.73 9.57 -17.04
C PRO A 147 -4.73 10.74 -17.04
N ASP A 148 -4.87 11.43 -18.17
CA ASP A 148 -5.82 12.54 -18.30
C ASP A 148 -7.26 12.00 -18.09
N PRO A 149 -7.98 12.49 -17.06
CA PRO A 149 -9.33 12.04 -16.77
C PRO A 149 -10.27 12.22 -17.96
N LEU A 150 -10.08 13.27 -18.78
CA LEU A 150 -10.93 13.52 -19.93
C LEU A 150 -10.65 12.52 -21.06
N MET A 151 -9.38 12.20 -21.31
CA MET A 151 -8.99 11.19 -22.31
C MET A 151 -9.48 9.80 -21.93
N ALA A 152 -9.34 9.40 -20.66
CA ALA A 152 -9.88 8.13 -20.17
C ALA A 152 -11.39 7.99 -20.43
N LEU A 153 -12.13 9.11 -20.29
CA LEU A 153 -13.57 9.15 -20.56
C LEU A 153 -13.90 9.12 -22.07
N LEU A 154 -13.03 9.64 -22.93
CA LEU A 154 -13.19 9.60 -24.39
C LEU A 154 -12.90 8.20 -24.93
N GLU A 155 -11.88 7.53 -24.39
CA GLU A 155 -11.52 6.15 -24.72
C GLU A 155 -12.62 5.15 -24.32
N GLU A 156 -13.22 5.30 -23.15
CA GLU A 156 -14.37 4.49 -22.70
C GLU A 156 -15.55 4.58 -23.69
N LYS A 157 -15.73 5.74 -24.34
CA LYS A 157 -16.82 6.00 -25.28
C LYS A 157 -16.53 5.62 -26.73
N GLY A 158 -15.31 5.18 -27.07
CA GLY A 158 -14.94 4.88 -28.46
C GLY A 158 -15.14 6.07 -29.39
N PHE A 159 -14.82 7.29 -28.91
CA PHE A 159 -15.05 8.50 -29.67
C PHE A 159 -14.06 8.60 -30.84
N ASP A 160 -14.49 8.20 -32.03
CA ASP A 160 -13.71 8.34 -33.26
C ASP A 160 -13.73 9.81 -33.72
N ALA A 161 -12.60 10.50 -33.52
CA ALA A 161 -12.40 11.89 -33.92
C ALA A 161 -12.55 12.13 -35.44
N SER A 162 -12.67 11.08 -36.26
CA SER A 162 -12.89 11.19 -37.71
C SER A 162 -14.35 11.43 -38.13
N ARG A 163 -15.34 11.30 -37.23
CA ARG A 163 -16.77 11.54 -37.55
C ARG A 163 -17.23 13.00 -37.44
N GLY A 164 -16.32 13.94 -37.20
CA GLY A 164 -16.63 15.35 -36.96
C GLY A 164 -16.67 16.23 -38.22
N LYS A 165 -17.28 15.81 -39.32
CA LYS A 165 -17.62 16.71 -40.45
C LYS A 165 -18.88 16.23 -41.15
N GLU A 166 -20.05 16.56 -40.60
CA GLU A 166 -21.25 16.91 -41.36
C GLU A 166 -22.41 17.25 -40.40
N ALA A 167 -22.85 18.52 -40.50
CA ALA A 167 -24.17 19.08 -40.18
C ALA A 167 -24.04 20.43 -39.47
N ALA A 168 -23.86 21.49 -40.27
CA ALA A 168 -24.22 22.84 -39.85
C ALA A 168 -25.70 23.04 -40.17
N GLY A 169 -26.55 22.99 -39.15
CA GLY A 169 -27.99 23.24 -39.26
C GLY A 169 -28.66 23.20 -37.90
N GLU A 170 -29.20 24.36 -37.50
CA GLU A 170 -30.00 24.64 -36.30
C GLU A 170 -29.25 24.58 -34.94
N ARG A 171 -29.35 25.68 -34.17
CA ARG A 171 -28.82 25.75 -32.80
C ARG A 171 -29.67 24.83 -31.92
N PRO A 172 -29.13 23.75 -31.33
CA PRO A 172 -29.90 22.90 -30.44
C PRO A 172 -30.31 23.71 -29.20
N GLU A 173 -31.56 23.54 -28.74
CA GLU A 173 -31.91 23.92 -27.38
C GLU A 173 -30.92 23.26 -26.44
N ILE A 174 -30.25 24.05 -25.59
CA ILE A 174 -29.24 23.54 -24.67
C ILE A 174 -29.97 22.72 -23.61
N SER A 175 -30.15 21.42 -23.89
CA SER A 175 -30.38 20.44 -22.85
C SER A 175 -29.07 20.34 -22.07
N ARG A 176 -28.97 21.09 -20.96
CA ARG A 176 -27.74 21.18 -20.18
C ARG A 176 -27.41 19.78 -19.66
N LEU A 177 -26.41 19.14 -20.25
CA LEU A 177 -25.87 17.86 -19.78
C LEU A 177 -25.40 18.04 -18.33
N VAL A 178 -26.03 17.33 -17.40
CA VAL A 178 -25.64 17.34 -15.99
C VAL A 178 -24.69 16.17 -15.73
N THR A 179 -23.47 16.48 -15.29
CA THR A 179 -22.49 15.48 -14.85
C THR A 179 -22.62 15.28 -13.34
N ILE A 180 -22.84 14.03 -12.93
CA ILE A 180 -22.95 13.58 -11.53
C ILE A 180 -21.69 12.79 -11.18
N ALA A 181 -20.92 13.26 -10.21
CA ALA A 181 -19.82 12.48 -9.65
C ALA A 181 -20.37 11.51 -8.59
N LEU A 182 -20.08 10.23 -8.76
CA LEU A 182 -20.40 9.17 -7.82
C LEU A 182 -19.12 8.76 -7.08
N ASP A 183 -19.13 8.91 -5.76
CA ASP A 183 -17.98 8.63 -4.91
C ASP A 183 -18.23 7.37 -4.05
N PRO A 184 -17.91 6.16 -4.56
CA PRO A 184 -18.03 4.96 -3.73
C PRO A 184 -16.94 4.97 -2.64
N GLY A 185 -17.35 5.10 -1.38
CA GLY A 185 -16.44 5.14 -0.24
C GLY A 185 -15.54 3.90 -0.09
N HIS A 186 -14.42 4.07 0.60
CA HIS A 186 -13.39 3.06 0.90
C HIS A 186 -12.68 2.50 -0.35
N GLY A 187 -11.95 1.37 -0.20
CA GLY A 187 -11.26 0.70 -1.30
C GLY A 187 -9.83 0.32 -0.96
N GLY A 188 -9.31 -0.69 -1.66
CA GLY A 188 -7.96 -1.21 -1.46
C GLY A 188 -7.79 -1.75 -0.05
N GLU A 189 -6.87 -1.14 0.71
CA GLU A 189 -6.55 -1.55 2.09
C GLU A 189 -7.64 -1.18 3.11
N ASP A 190 -8.47 -0.17 2.82
CA ASP A 190 -9.58 0.22 3.69
C ASP A 190 -10.85 -0.57 3.28
N PRO A 191 -11.28 -1.59 4.06
CA PRO A 191 -12.50 -2.33 3.77
C PRO A 191 -13.77 -1.55 4.08
N GLY A 192 -13.68 -0.45 4.84
CA GLY A 192 -14.80 0.16 5.55
C GLY A 192 -15.40 -0.80 6.59
N ALA A 193 -16.68 -0.62 6.89
CA ALA A 193 -17.39 -1.50 7.81
C ALA A 193 -17.43 -2.96 7.31
N ILE A 194 -17.24 -3.91 8.24
CA ILE A 194 -17.37 -5.34 7.97
C ILE A 194 -18.67 -5.84 8.62
N GLY A 195 -19.59 -6.32 7.79
CA GLY A 195 -20.86 -6.88 8.25
C GLY A 195 -20.66 -8.23 8.95
N ARG A 196 -21.66 -8.64 9.76
CA ARG A 196 -21.62 -9.90 10.54
C ARG A 196 -21.32 -11.15 9.68
N GLY A 197 -21.74 -11.14 8.42
CA GLY A 197 -21.48 -12.22 7.45
C GLY A 197 -20.20 -12.07 6.63
N GLY A 198 -19.31 -11.11 6.95
CA GLY A 198 -18.05 -10.87 6.25
C GLY A 198 -18.14 -9.95 5.02
N SER A 199 -19.30 -9.36 4.73
CA SER A 199 -19.45 -8.37 3.66
C SER A 199 -18.63 -7.11 3.99
N GLN A 200 -17.83 -6.64 3.03
CA GLN A 200 -17.01 -5.43 3.18
C GLN A 200 -17.71 -4.25 2.51
N GLU A 201 -17.81 -3.13 3.22
CA GLU A 201 -18.45 -1.90 2.74
C GLU A 201 -17.90 -1.46 1.38
N LYS A 202 -16.57 -1.48 1.19
CA LYS A 202 -15.92 -1.10 -0.07
C LYS A 202 -16.46 -1.80 -1.32
N ASN A 203 -16.89 -3.06 -1.17
CA ASN A 203 -17.43 -3.87 -2.25
C ASN A 203 -18.90 -3.53 -2.51
N VAL A 204 -19.66 -3.29 -1.43
CA VAL A 204 -21.07 -2.92 -1.48
C VAL A 204 -21.20 -1.54 -2.13
N THR A 205 -20.47 -0.54 -1.65
CA THR A 205 -20.49 0.85 -2.16
C THR A 205 -20.13 0.91 -3.63
N LEU A 206 -19.06 0.22 -4.06
CA LEU A 206 -18.68 0.14 -5.48
C LEU A 206 -19.76 -0.52 -6.33
N SER A 207 -20.37 -1.60 -5.85
CA SER A 207 -21.43 -2.30 -6.58
C SER A 207 -22.67 -1.43 -6.77
N ILE A 208 -23.04 -0.65 -5.75
CA ILE A 208 -24.16 0.31 -5.79
C ILE A 208 -23.83 1.44 -6.75
N ALA A 209 -22.64 2.03 -6.65
CA ALA A 209 -22.21 3.13 -7.51
C ALA A 209 -22.19 2.73 -8.99
N ARG A 210 -21.71 1.53 -9.33
CA ARG A 210 -21.75 1.01 -10.71
C ARG A 210 -23.18 0.84 -11.23
N ARG A 211 -24.10 0.30 -10.41
CA ARG A 211 -25.52 0.16 -10.77
C ARG A 211 -26.21 1.51 -10.93
N LEU A 212 -25.88 2.47 -10.06
CA LEU A 212 -26.40 3.82 -10.13
C LEU A 212 -25.87 4.56 -11.37
N LYS A 213 -24.58 4.42 -11.68
CA LYS A 213 -23.98 4.93 -12.92
C LYS A 213 -24.73 4.46 -14.15
N ALA A 214 -24.96 3.15 -14.27
CA ALA A 214 -25.69 2.58 -15.39
C ALA A 214 -27.12 3.14 -15.54
N ARG A 215 -27.78 3.48 -14.42
CA ARG A 215 -29.11 4.11 -14.44
C ARG A 215 -29.04 5.58 -14.83
N ILE A 216 -28.10 6.34 -14.28
CA ILE A 216 -27.91 7.76 -14.61
C ILE A 216 -27.54 7.92 -16.09
N ASP A 217 -26.64 7.09 -16.59
CA ASP A 217 -26.18 7.15 -17.98
C ASP A 217 -27.26 6.72 -19.00
N ALA A 218 -28.35 6.08 -18.54
CA ALA A 218 -29.51 5.75 -19.36
C ALA A 218 -30.51 6.92 -19.50
N GLU A 219 -30.42 7.93 -18.65
CA GLU A 219 -31.30 9.10 -18.69
C GLU A 219 -30.84 10.12 -19.73
N GLN A 220 -31.80 10.75 -20.41
CA GLN A 220 -31.47 11.83 -21.34
C GLN A 220 -30.90 13.04 -20.59
N ASN A 221 -29.80 13.58 -21.08
CA ASN A 221 -29.12 14.76 -20.53
C ASN A 221 -28.47 14.58 -19.14
N LEU A 222 -28.34 13.34 -18.64
CA LEU A 222 -27.52 13.04 -17.48
C LEU A 222 -26.27 12.25 -17.88
N ARG A 223 -25.23 12.40 -17.08
CA ARG A 223 -23.99 11.62 -17.16
C ARG A 223 -23.48 11.40 -15.76
N SER A 224 -22.90 10.24 -15.50
CA SER A 224 -22.17 9.98 -14.26
C SER A 224 -20.71 9.59 -14.49
N VAL A 225 -19.86 9.98 -13.54
CA VAL A 225 -18.45 9.57 -13.46
C VAL A 225 -18.18 8.98 -12.07
N LEU A 226 -17.31 7.99 -11.97
CA LEU A 226 -16.91 7.39 -10.70
C LEU A 226 -15.57 7.97 -10.25
N THR A 227 -15.41 8.27 -8.96
CA THR A 227 -14.11 8.65 -8.38
C THR A 227 -13.14 7.47 -8.31
N ARG A 228 -13.67 6.24 -8.27
CA ARG A 228 -12.93 5.00 -8.49
C ARG A 228 -13.80 3.97 -9.19
N ASP A 229 -13.22 3.24 -10.13
CA ASP A 229 -13.88 2.13 -10.83
C ASP A 229 -13.35 0.76 -10.40
N GLY A 230 -12.36 0.71 -9.50
CA GLY A 230 -11.70 -0.50 -9.01
C GLY A 230 -11.60 -0.60 -7.49
N ASP A 231 -10.96 -1.67 -7.01
CA ASP A 231 -10.68 -1.89 -5.59
C ASP A 231 -9.34 -1.27 -5.19
N PHE A 232 -9.31 0.06 -5.17
CA PHE A 232 -8.18 0.86 -4.71
C PHE A 232 -8.66 1.97 -3.77
N PHE A 233 -7.76 2.42 -2.89
CA PHE A 233 -8.05 3.50 -1.94
C PHE A 233 -8.11 4.83 -2.69
N SER A 234 -9.07 5.70 -2.37
CA SER A 234 -9.12 7.07 -2.90
C SER A 234 -8.90 8.07 -1.76
N PRO A 235 -7.83 8.89 -1.76
CA PRO A 235 -7.59 9.88 -0.72
C PRO A 235 -8.70 10.94 -0.65
N LEU A 236 -9.13 11.30 0.56
CA LEU A 236 -10.22 12.28 0.77
C LEU A 236 -9.83 13.73 0.43
N HIS A 237 -8.54 14.04 0.34
CA HIS A 237 -8.03 15.35 -0.06
C HIS A 237 -7.11 15.17 -1.28
N GLN A 238 -7.60 15.57 -2.45
CA GLN A 238 -6.80 15.84 -3.65
C GLN A 238 -7.04 17.28 -4.08
#